data_AF-S4PPX9-F1
#
_entry.id   AF-S4PPX9-F1
#
_cell.length_a   1.000
_cell.length_b   1.000
_cell.length_c   1.000
_cell.angle_alpha   90.00
_cell.angle_beta   90.00
_cell.angle_gamma   90.00
#
_symmetry.space_group_name_H-M   'P 1'
#
loop_
_entity.id
_entity.type
_entity.pdbx_description
1 polymer ?
#
loop_
_entity_poly.entity_id
_entity_poly.type
_entity_poly.pdbx_seq_one_letter_code
_entity_poly.pdbx_strand_id
1 'polypeptide(L)'
;MVKNLQELCDGTALAALISFYCPEDLPRSAVRVGRMASIQDCLQNLMLVYDFCQTSLPHNVFHMLPEDVTYMRGSMRQNLIAMLA
;
A
#
# COMPACT_ATOMS: atom_id res chain seq x y z
N MET A 1 -11.59 0.89 10.97
CA MET A 1 -10.62 0.15 11.80
C MET A 1 -10.26 -1.10 11.04
N VAL A 2 -8.97 -1.28 10.68
CA VAL A 2 -8.50 -2.43 9.91
C VAL A 2 -8.64 -3.69 10.77
N LYS A 3 -9.40 -4.68 10.32
CA LYS A 3 -9.68 -5.91 11.09
C LYS A 3 -8.84 -7.11 10.65
N ASN A 4 -8.29 -7.04 9.45
CA ASN A 4 -7.66 -8.15 8.76
C ASN A 4 -6.68 -7.63 7.71
N LEU A 5 -5.59 -8.36 7.48
CA LEU A 5 -4.53 -7.96 6.54
C LEU A 5 -5.05 -7.76 5.09
N GLN A 6 -6.14 -8.45 4.73
CA GLN A 6 -6.79 -8.30 3.41
C GLN A 6 -7.33 -6.90 3.16
N GLU A 7 -7.72 -6.15 4.20
CA GLU A 7 -8.16 -4.76 4.06
C GLU A 7 -6.98 -3.81 3.75
N LEU A 8 -5.73 -4.29 3.80
CA LEU A 8 -4.54 -3.55 3.39
C LEU A 8 -4.12 -3.87 1.95
N CYS A 9 -4.65 -4.94 1.35
CA CYS A 9 -4.26 -5.39 0.02
C CYS A 9 -4.72 -4.46 -1.11
N ASP A 10 -5.64 -3.52 -0.85
CA ASP A 10 -6.04 -2.49 -1.82
C ASP A 10 -5.14 -1.24 -1.78
N GLY A 11 -4.16 -1.19 -0.87
CA GLY A 11 -3.22 -0.09 -0.70
C GLY A 11 -3.83 1.20 -0.15
N THR A 12 -5.16 1.32 -0.04
CA THR A 12 -5.85 2.58 0.29
C THR A 12 -5.52 3.03 1.70
N ALA A 13 -5.62 2.12 2.67
CA ALA A 13 -5.35 2.44 4.07
C ALA A 13 -3.87 2.82 4.29
N LEU A 14 -2.95 2.15 3.61
CA LEU A 14 -1.51 2.44 3.69
C LEU A 14 -1.16 3.78 3.02
N ALA A 15 -1.63 4.01 1.80
CA ALA A 15 -1.42 5.26 1.09
C ALA A 15 -2.03 6.45 1.85
N ALA A 16 -3.22 6.28 2.43
CA ALA A 16 -3.85 7.30 3.26
C ALA A 16 -3.05 7.58 4.55
N LEU A 17 -2.50 6.55 5.19
CA LEU A 17 -1.65 6.70 6.38
C LEU A 17 -0.37 7.47 6.05
N ILE A 18 0.32 7.08 4.97
CA ILE A 18 1.53 7.77 4.50
C ILE A 18 1.18 9.22 4.15
N SER A 19 0.11 9.47 3.41
CA SER A 19 -0.32 10.83 3.05
C SER A 19 -0.68 11.70 4.26
N PHE A 20 -1.10 11.08 5.37
CA PHE A 20 -1.39 11.78 6.60
C PHE A 20 -0.10 12.25 7.31
N TYR A 21 0.93 11.39 7.39
CA TYR A 21 2.17 11.68 8.09
C TYR A 21 3.25 12.37 7.22
N CYS A 22 3.28 12.05 5.93
CA CYS A 22 4.26 12.50 4.94
C CYS A 22 3.54 13.14 3.72
N PRO A 23 2.79 14.25 3.92
CA PRO A 23 2.00 14.85 2.85
C PRO A 23 2.82 15.42 1.68
N GLU A 24 4.09 15.77 1.93
CA GLU A 24 5.01 16.28 0.90
C GLU A 24 5.48 15.17 -0.05
N ASP A 25 5.67 13.95 0.47
CA ASP A 25 6.10 12.79 -0.31
C ASP A 25 4.93 12.09 -1.01
N LEU A 26 3.75 12.08 -0.38
CA LEU A 26 2.54 11.46 -0.92
C LEU A 26 1.33 12.39 -0.74
N PRO A 27 1.00 13.22 -1.76
CA PRO A 27 -0.12 14.14 -1.70
C PRO A 27 -1.47 13.42 -1.58
N ARG A 28 -2.37 13.96 -0.75
CA ARG A 28 -3.72 13.37 -0.51
C ARG A 28 -4.55 13.23 -1.78
N SER A 29 -4.34 14.11 -2.76
CA SER A 29 -5.01 14.07 -4.07
C SER A 29 -4.59 12.90 -4.95
N ALA A 30 -3.45 12.26 -4.66
CA ALA A 30 -2.97 11.09 -5.41
C ALA A 30 -3.69 9.81 -4.97
N VAL A 31 -4.11 9.72 -3.70
CA VAL A 31 -4.76 8.55 -3.12
C VAL A 31 -6.17 8.35 -3.68
N ARG A 32 -6.44 7.17 -4.22
CA ARG A 32 -7.76 6.79 -4.72
C ARG A 32 -8.58 6.23 -3.57
N VAL A 33 -9.66 6.93 -3.23
CA VAL A 33 -10.58 6.51 -2.16
C VAL A 33 -11.98 6.35 -2.76
N GLY A 34 -12.56 5.15 -2.63
CA GLY A 34 -13.87 4.83 -3.18
C GLY A 34 -14.58 3.76 -2.37
N ARG A 35 -15.92 3.74 -2.45
CA ARG A 35 -16.76 2.74 -1.75
C ARG A 35 -16.52 1.32 -2.31
N MET A 36 -16.20 1.21 -3.59
CA MET A 36 -15.67 0.00 -4.22
C MET A 36 -14.47 0.43 -5.07
N ALA A 37 -13.26 0.05 -4.64
CA ALA A 37 -12.05 0.30 -5.42
C ALA A 37 -12.00 -0.64 -6.63
N SER A 38 -11.69 -0.10 -7.81
CA SER A 38 -11.36 -0.94 -8.96
C SER A 38 -9.96 -1.53 -8.80
N ILE A 39 -9.63 -2.58 -9.56
CA ILE A 39 -8.26 -3.14 -9.57
C ILE A 39 -7.23 -2.05 -9.92
N GLN A 40 -7.58 -1.14 -10.84
CA GLN A 40 -6.73 -0.02 -11.20
C GLN A 40 -6.51 0.95 -10.03
N ASP A 41 -7.55 1.24 -9.24
CA ASP A 41 -7.41 2.07 -8.04
C ASP A 41 -6.51 1.39 -7.00
N CYS A 42 -6.67 0.07 -6.80
CA CYS A 42 -5.83 -0.71 -5.89
C CYS A 42 -4.36 -0.67 -6.32
N LEU A 43 -4.08 -0.96 -7.59
CA LEU A 43 -2.72 -0.91 -8.14
C LEU A 43 -2.12 0.48 -8.01
N GLN A 44 -2.90 1.52 -8.32
CA GLN A 44 -2.43 2.89 -8.18
C GLN A 44 -2.04 3.22 -6.75
N ASN A 45 -2.87 2.87 -5.76
CA ASN A 45 -2.55 3.11 -4.36
C ASN A 45 -1.32 2.30 -3.90
N LEU A 46 -1.18 1.06 -4.35
CA LEU A 46 -0.04 0.21 -4.02
C LEU A 46 1.26 0.70 -4.66
N MET A 47 1.21 1.23 -5.88
CA MET A 47 2.36 1.89 -6.52
C MET A 47 2.81 3.10 -5.70
N LEU A 48 1.88 3.92 -5.19
CA LEU A 48 2.24 5.07 -4.34
C LEU A 48 2.96 4.62 -3.06
N VAL A 49 2.50 3.53 -2.44
CA VAL A 49 3.15 2.95 -1.25
C VAL A 49 4.54 2.40 -1.60
N TYR A 50 4.63 1.66 -2.71
CA TYR A 50 5.88 1.09 -3.20
C TYR A 50 6.93 2.16 -3.49
N ASP A 51 6.55 3.22 -4.21
CA ASP A 51 7.43 4.33 -4.54
C ASP A 51 7.92 5.04 -3.27
N PHE A 52 7.03 5.34 -2.33
CA PHE A 52 7.40 5.92 -1.03
C PHE A 52 8.41 5.04 -0.28
N CYS A 53 8.19 3.72 -0.24
CA CYS A 53 9.11 2.79 0.40
C CYS A 53 10.50 2.76 -0.24
N GLN A 54 10.64 3.12 -1.52
CA GLN A 54 11.93 3.18 -2.19
C GLN A 54 12.64 4.52 -2.07
N THR A 55 11.89 5.62 -2.03
CA THR A 55 12.44 6.97 -2.12
C THR A 55 12.56 7.64 -0.75
N SER A 56 11.65 7.37 0.16
CA SER A 56 11.50 8.09 1.43
C SER A 56 11.95 7.28 2.65
N LEU A 57 12.22 5.97 2.49
CA LEU A 57 12.74 5.11 3.56
C LEU A 57 14.22 4.77 3.35
N PRO A 58 15.02 4.61 4.43
CA PRO A 58 16.44 4.31 4.33
C PRO A 58 16.74 2.90 3.79
N HIS A 59 15.76 2.00 3.83
CA HIS A 59 15.85 0.64 3.35
C HIS A 59 14.58 0.25 2.60
N ASN A 60 14.72 -0.52 1.53
CA ASN A 60 13.57 -1.05 0.82
C ASN A 60 12.95 -2.18 1.63
N VAL A 61 11.75 -1.91 2.17
CA VAL A 61 10.94 -2.85 2.96
C VAL A 61 9.79 -3.47 2.16
N PHE A 62 9.58 -3.04 0.93
CA PHE A 62 8.49 -3.51 0.07
C PHE A 62 9.00 -4.62 -0.85
N HIS A 63 8.93 -5.87 -0.37
CA HIS A 63 9.50 -7.04 -1.05
C HIS A 63 8.57 -7.74 -2.04
N MET A 64 7.57 -7.02 -2.56
CA MET A 64 6.61 -7.53 -3.54
C MET A 64 6.40 -6.51 -4.64
N LEU A 65 5.96 -6.94 -5.83
CA LEU A 65 5.45 -5.98 -6.79
C LEU A 65 4.01 -5.58 -6.41
N PRO A 66 3.59 -4.33 -6.68
CA PRO A 66 2.21 -3.89 -6.43
C PRO A 66 1.15 -4.85 -7.00
N GLU A 67 1.40 -5.43 -8.17
CA GLU A 67 0.52 -6.38 -8.83
C GLU A 67 0.33 -7.65 -7.99
N ASP A 68 1.40 -8.16 -7.37
CA ASP A 68 1.36 -9.37 -6.55
C ASP A 68 0.47 -9.21 -5.31
N VAL A 69 0.40 -8.00 -4.77
CA VAL A 69 -0.41 -7.66 -3.58
C VAL A 69 -1.91 -7.73 -3.90
N THR A 70 -2.32 -7.32 -5.10
CA THR A 70 -3.74 -7.43 -5.51
C THR A 70 -4.21 -8.87 -5.66
N TYR A 71 -3.29 -9.81 -5.90
CA TYR A 71 -3.57 -11.24 -6.05
C TYR A 71 -3.08 -12.08 -4.86
N MET A 72 -2.75 -11.45 -3.73
CA MET A 72 -2.12 -12.11 -2.60
C MET A 72 -2.93 -13.29 -2.07
N ARG A 73 -2.29 -14.46 -1.97
CA ARG A 73 -2.81 -15.70 -1.36
C ARG A 73 -1.72 -16.44 -0.58
N GLY A 74 -2.13 -17.23 0.41
CA GLY A 74 -1.25 -18.16 1.11
C GLY A 74 -0.03 -17.50 1.76
N SER A 75 1.17 -17.99 1.44
CA SER A 75 2.45 -17.58 2.06
C SER A 75 2.88 -16.14 1.78
N MET A 76 2.35 -15.49 0.74
CA MET A 76 2.68 -14.09 0.41
C MET A 76 2.26 -13.10 1.51
N ARG A 77 1.31 -13.48 2.37
CA ARG A 77 0.91 -12.69 3.54
C ARG A 77 2.09 -12.29 4.44
N GLN A 78 3.11 -13.16 4.55
CA GLN A 78 4.25 -12.91 5.42
C GLN A 78 5.10 -11.72 4.95
N ASN A 79 5.15 -11.47 3.65
CA ASN A 79 5.88 -10.32 3.08
C ASN A 79 5.22 -8.99 3.48
N LEU A 80 3.88 -8.96 3.51
CA LEU A 80 3.15 -7.77 3.98
C LEU A 80 3.34 -7.56 5.48
N ILE A 81 3.41 -8.64 6.28
CA ILE A 81 3.71 -8.54 7.71
C ILE A 81 5.13 -8.01 7.92
N ALA A 82 6.12 -8.50 7.17
CA ALA A 82 7.50 -8.04 7.25
C ALA A 82 7.64 -6.55 6.89
N MET A 83 6.86 -6.07 5.92
CA MET A 83 6.80 -4.64 5.57
C MET A 83 6.22 -3.78 6.72
N LEU A 84 5.35 -4.34 7.56
CA LEU A 84 4.68 -3.62 8.66
C LEU A 84 5.40 -3.72 10.01
N ALA A 85 6.37 -4.63 10.16
CA ALA A 85 7.07 -4.94 11.40
C ALA A 85 8.38 -4.15 11.55
#